data_AF-A0AAE0LDY6-F1
#
_entry.id   AF-A0AAE0LDY6-F1
#
_cell.length_a   1.000
_cell.length_b   1.000
_cell.length_c   1.000
_cell.angle_alpha   90.00
_cell.angle_beta   90.00
_cell.angle_gamma   90.00
#
_symmetry.space_group_name_H-M   'P 1'
#
loop_
_entity.id
_entity.type
_entity.pdbx_description
1 polymer ?
#
loop_
_entity_poly.entity_id
_entity_poly.type
_entity_poly.pdbx_seq_one_letter_code
_entity_poly.pdbx_strand_id
1 'polypeptide(L)'
;MWNYCVTAHKPTTVTASVVGNFTSENELNLIVAKCTRVEIYLLTAEGLQAVKDVPIYGRISTLELFRPPGAKQDLLFLCTERYKFCVLAYDAVEELLETGLPPSASNLPT
;
A
#
# COMPACT_ATOMS: atom_id res chain seq x y z
N MET A 1 -32.73 -2.96 -13.50
CA MET A 1 -31.85 -2.14 -14.37
C MET A 1 -30.43 -2.35 -13.87
N TRP A 2 -29.52 -2.85 -14.71
CA TRP A 2 -28.15 -3.20 -14.32
C TRP A 2 -27.16 -2.29 -15.03
N ASN A 3 -26.21 -1.72 -14.29
CA ASN A 3 -25.13 -0.90 -14.84
C ASN A 3 -23.79 -1.56 -14.51
N TYR A 4 -22.95 -1.74 -15.54
CA TYR A 4 -21.58 -2.22 -15.40
C TYR A 4 -20.63 -1.02 -15.45
N CYS A 5 -19.92 -0.77 -14.35
CA CYS A 5 -18.99 0.34 -14.25
C CYS A 5 -17.56 -0.19 -14.30
N VAL A 6 -16.76 0.34 -15.23
CA VAL A 6 -15.34 0.00 -15.39
C VAL A 6 -14.50 1.27 -15.47
N THR A 7 -13.25 1.16 -15.02
CA THR A 7 -12.30 2.26 -15.09
C THR A 7 -11.69 2.33 -16.49
N ALA A 8 -12.07 3.33 -17.29
CA ALA A 8 -11.51 3.51 -18.63
C ALA A 8 -10.04 3.99 -18.61
N HIS A 9 -9.67 4.79 -17.62
CA HIS A 9 -8.31 5.28 -17.43
C HIS A 9 -7.96 5.35 -15.94
N LYS A 10 -6.82 4.80 -15.55
CA LYS A 10 -6.35 4.87 -14.16
C LYS A 10 -6.01 6.32 -13.80
N PRO A 11 -6.22 6.77 -12.55
CA PRO A 11 -5.75 8.07 -12.10
C PRO A 11 -4.23 8.20 -12.31
N THR A 12 -3.78 9.32 -12.86
CA THR A 12 -2.34 9.59 -13.09
C THR A 12 -1.74 10.56 -12.09
N THR A 13 -2.57 11.35 -11.40
CA THR A 13 -2.14 12.30 -10.38
C THR A 13 -1.60 11.57 -9.16
N VAL A 14 -0.37 11.91 -8.78
CA VAL A 14 0.26 11.46 -7.54
C VAL A 14 -0.16 12.40 -6.41
N THR A 15 -0.74 11.87 -5.34
CA THR A 15 -1.16 12.63 -4.16
C THR A 15 -0.14 12.54 -3.03
N ALA A 16 0.53 11.41 -2.89
CA ALA A 16 1.57 11.19 -1.90
C ALA A 16 2.60 10.18 -2.44
N SER A 17 3.83 10.28 -1.96
CA SER A 17 4.90 9.36 -2.29
C SER A 17 5.79 9.14 -1.08
N VAL A 18 6.16 7.90 -0.83
CA VAL A 18 7.05 7.52 0.26
C VAL A 18 8.12 6.58 -0.26
N VAL A 19 9.26 6.58 0.41
CA VAL A 19 10.41 5.76 0.06
C VAL A 19 10.84 4.98 1.29
N GLY A 20 11.05 3.67 1.13
CA GLY A 20 11.51 2.81 2.23
C GLY A 20 11.68 1.37 1.79
N ASN A 21 12.01 0.51 2.74
CA ASN A 21 12.31 -0.91 2.52
C ASN A 21 11.06 -1.75 2.70
N PHE A 22 10.19 -1.77 1.69
CA PHE A 22 8.88 -2.41 1.76
C PHE A 22 8.88 -3.86 1.28
N THR A 23 9.64 -4.18 0.22
CA THR A 23 9.71 -5.54 -0.34
C THR A 23 10.75 -6.41 0.36
N SER A 24 11.84 -5.81 0.84
CA SER A 24 12.93 -6.49 1.52
C SER A 24 13.76 -5.50 2.34
N GLU A 25 14.52 -5.97 3.32
CA GLU A 25 15.34 -5.11 4.21
C GLU A 25 16.41 -4.30 3.46
N ASN A 26 16.91 -4.84 2.34
CA ASN A 26 18.01 -4.27 1.56
C ASN A 26 17.56 -3.57 0.27
N GLU A 27 16.29 -3.73 -0.10
CA GLU A 27 15.75 -3.16 -1.34
C GLU A 27 15.02 -1.88 -1.04
N LEU A 28 15.24 -0.86 -1.86
CA LEU A 28 14.60 0.44 -1.70
C LEU A 28 13.41 0.53 -2.65
N ASN A 29 12.25 0.81 -2.10
CA ASN A 29 11.01 0.92 -2.85
C ASN A 29 10.49 2.34 -2.84
N LEU A 30 9.92 2.75 -3.97
CA LEU A 30 9.13 3.97 -4.11
C LEU A 30 7.66 3.58 -4.16
N ILE A 31 6.90 4.01 -3.16
CA ILE A 31 5.46 3.78 -3.08
C ILE A 31 4.75 5.08 -3.41
N VAL A 32 3.81 5.01 -4.34
CA VAL A 32 3.12 6.17 -4.91
C VAL A 32 1.62 5.98 -4.73
N ALA A 33 0.98 6.93 -4.06
CA ALA A 33 -0.47 7.03 -3.99
C ALA A 33 -1.01 7.85 -5.17
N LYS A 34 -1.90 7.25 -5.95
CA LYS A 34 -2.63 7.87 -7.06
C LYS A 34 -4.13 7.90 -6.78
N CYS A 35 -4.54 8.75 -5.82
CA CYS A 35 -5.93 8.97 -5.39
C CYS A 35 -6.67 7.72 -4.88
N THR A 36 -6.95 6.74 -5.74
CA THR A 36 -7.64 5.47 -5.43
C THR A 36 -6.77 4.24 -5.67
N ARG A 37 -5.50 4.42 -6.03
CA ARG A 37 -4.54 3.33 -6.24
C ARG A 37 -3.25 3.58 -5.50
N VAL A 38 -2.61 2.51 -5.06
CA VAL A 38 -1.22 2.52 -4.58
C VAL A 38 -0.39 1.71 -5.57
N GLU A 39 0.70 2.30 -6.02
CA GLU A 39 1.68 1.64 -6.87
C GLU A 39 3.00 1.53 -6.12
N ILE A 40 3.59 0.34 -6.17
CA ILE A 40 4.85 0.03 -5.52
C ILE A 40 5.88 -0.20 -6.62
N TYR A 41 6.96 0.56 -6.56
CA TYR A 41 8.09 0.48 -7.47
C TYR A 41 9.33 0.02 -6.72
N LEU A 42 10.11 -0.88 -7.32
CA LEU A 42 11.44 -1.25 -6.87
C LEU A 42 12.46 -0.35 -7.57
N LEU A 43 13.38 0.23 -6.81
CA LEU A 43 14.50 0.97 -7.35
C LEU A 43 15.62 0.01 -7.72
N THR A 44 15.90 -0.13 -9.01
CA THR A 44 17.03 -0.88 -9.56
C THR A 44 18.03 0.07 -10.20
N ALA A 45 19.25 -0.40 -10.47
CA ALA A 45 20.27 0.40 -11.15
C ALA A 45 19.85 0.82 -12.57
N GLU A 46 18.94 0.06 -13.19
CA GLU A 46 18.41 0.32 -14.53
C GLU A 46 17.21 1.28 -14.51
N GLY A 47 16.59 1.51 -13.33
CA GLY A 47 15.48 2.45 -13.17
C GLY A 47 14.45 2.00 -12.15
N LEU A 48 13.20 2.44 -12.35
CA LEU A 48 12.06 2.09 -11.50
C LEU A 48 11.27 0.95 -12.14
N GLN A 49 11.21 -0.19 -11.46
CA GLN A 49 10.42 -1.34 -11.88
C GLN A 49 9.11 -1.39 -11.10
N ALA A 50 7.96 -1.38 -11.79
CA ALA A 50 6.68 -1.54 -11.13
C ALA A 50 6.54 -2.98 -10.60
N VAL A 51 6.41 -3.13 -9.28
CA VAL A 51 6.25 -4.43 -8.61
C VAL A 51 4.77 -4.75 -8.43
N LYS A 52 4.00 -3.80 -7.88
CA LYS A 52 2.60 -4.03 -7.54
C LYS A 52 1.74 -2.79 -7.76
N ASP A 53 0.52 -2.99 -8.23
CA ASP A 53 -0.55 -2.00 -8.29
C ASP A 53 -1.74 -2.54 -7.50
N VAL A 54 -2.21 -1.78 -6.53
CA VAL A 54 -3.33 -2.18 -5.68
C VAL A 54 -4.42 -1.10 -5.71
N PRO A 55 -5.65 -1.44 -6.14
CA PRO A 55 -6.78 -0.54 -6.01
C PRO A 55 -7.23 -0.46 -4.55
N ILE A 56 -7.42 0.77 -4.07
CA ILE A 56 -7.99 1.07 -2.76
C ILE A 56 -9.42 1.56 -2.97
N TYR A 57 -10.37 0.95 -2.25
CA TYR A 57 -11.79 1.32 -2.30
C TYR A 57 -12.07 2.59 -1.48
N GLY A 58 -11.49 3.71 -1.91
CA GLY A 58 -11.60 5.01 -1.27
C GLY A 58 -10.57 5.98 -1.79
N ARG A 59 -10.68 7.24 -1.37
CA ARG A 59 -9.66 8.26 -1.64
C ARG A 59 -8.62 8.22 -0.53
N ILE A 60 -7.37 8.00 -0.92
CA ILE A 60 -6.21 8.01 -0.03
C ILE A 60 -5.97 9.44 0.41
N SER A 61 -5.95 9.66 1.71
CA SER A 61 -5.68 10.95 2.34
C SER A 61 -4.21 11.07 2.72
N THR A 62 -3.69 10.07 3.44
CA THR A 62 -2.29 10.02 3.87
C THR A 62 -1.74 8.61 3.70
N LEU A 63 -0.43 8.54 3.47
CA LEU A 63 0.31 7.30 3.26
C LEU A 63 1.69 7.48 3.87
N GLU A 64 2.09 6.57 4.76
CA GLU A 64 3.33 6.63 5.54
C GLU A 64 3.95 5.23 5.66
N LEU A 65 5.29 5.16 5.63
CA LEU A 65 6.03 3.92 5.89
C LEU A 65 6.59 3.96 7.30
N PHE A 66 6.51 2.83 8.00
CA PHE A 66 7.12 2.71 9.33
C PHE A 66 7.62 1.29 9.57
N ARG A 67 8.72 1.18 10.33
CA ARG A 67 9.27 -0.12 10.74
C ARG A 67 8.93 -0.40 12.20
N PRO A 68 8.10 -1.43 12.50
CA PRO A 68 7.92 -1.87 13.87
C PRO A 68 9.23 -2.38 14.49
N PRO A 69 9.42 -2.26 15.81
CA PRO A 69 10.57 -2.84 16.47
C PRO A 69 10.56 -4.37 16.32
N GLY A 70 11.64 -4.92 15.78
CA GLY A 70 11.76 -6.37 15.49
C GLY A 70 11.23 -6.79 14.12
N ALA A 71 10.64 -5.88 13.35
CA ALA A 71 10.28 -6.14 11.96
C ALA A 71 11.50 -5.99 11.05
N LYS A 72 11.55 -6.87 10.06
CA LYS A 72 12.59 -6.92 9.03
C LYS A 72 12.37 -5.88 7.93
N GLN A 73 11.11 -5.77 7.51
CA GLN A 73 10.65 -4.87 6.47
C GLN A 73 9.74 -3.78 7.02
N ASP A 74 9.57 -2.72 6.24
CA ASP A 74 8.68 -1.62 6.55
C ASP A 74 7.22 -2.02 6.28
N LEU A 75 6.32 -1.49 7.09
CA LEU A 75 4.88 -1.60 6.90
C LEU A 75 4.33 -0.30 6.33
N LEU A 76 3.34 -0.43 5.47
CA LEU A 76 2.69 0.70 4.84
C LEU A 76 1.41 1.06 5.59
N PHE A 77 1.40 2.20 6.25
CA PHE A 77 0.21 2.81 6.82
C PHE A 77 -0.52 3.61 5.75
N LEU A 78 -1.81 3.34 5.57
CA LEU A 78 -2.66 4.07 4.65
C LEU A 78 -3.93 4.54 5.37
N CYS A 79 -4.27 5.82 5.20
CA CYS A 79 -5.51 6.38 5.70
C CYS A 79 -6.35 6.95 4.54
N THR A 80 -7.64 6.66 4.58
CA THR A 80 -8.62 7.18 3.61
C THR A 80 -9.34 8.40 4.17
N GLU A 81 -9.92 9.24 3.29
CA GLU A 81 -10.69 10.42 3.70
C GLU A 81 -11.93 10.12 4.56
N ARG A 82 -12.39 8.86 4.58
CA ARG A 82 -13.49 8.41 5.44
C ARG A 82 -13.02 7.95 6.83
N TYR A 83 -11.81 8.35 7.25
CA TYR A 83 -11.19 7.95 8.51
C TYR A 83 -11.04 6.43 8.69
N LYS A 84 -11.00 5.67 7.59
CA LYS A 84 -10.63 4.25 7.62
C LYS A 84 -9.15 4.14 7.31
N PHE A 85 -8.43 3.39 8.13
CA PHE A 85 -7.02 3.09 7.93
C PHE A 85 -6.79 1.59 7.73
N CYS A 86 -5.70 1.26 7.06
CA CYS A 86 -5.16 -0.09 7.01
C CYS A 86 -3.65 -0.05 7.09
N VAL A 87 -3.07 -1.13 7.59
CA VAL A 87 -1.63 -1.38 7.55
C VAL A 87 -1.42 -2.53 6.58
N LEU A 88 -0.54 -2.33 5.61
CA LEU A 88 -0.23 -3.32 4.59
C LEU A 88 1.20 -3.81 4.80
N ALA A 89 1.37 -5.13 4.76
CA ALA A 89 2.66 -5.79 4.69
C ALA A 89 2.81 -6.40 3.29
N TYR A 90 4.03 -6.39 2.75
CA TYR A 90 4.35 -7.12 1.54
C TYR A 90 4.70 -8.56 1.91
N ASP A 91 4.03 -9.54 1.30
CA ASP A 91 4.52 -10.92 1.30
C ASP A 91 5.23 -11.21 -0.03
N ALA A 92 6.53 -11.48 0.05
CA ALA A 92 7.35 -11.84 -1.11
C ALA A 92 7.06 -13.25 -1.65
N VAL A 93 6.44 -14.13 -0.85
CA VAL A 93 6.14 -15.51 -1.25
C VAL A 93 4.88 -15.57 -2.10
N GLU A 94 3.82 -14.88 -1.69
CA GLU A 94 2.55 -14.84 -2.42
C GLU A 94 2.41 -13.64 -3.36
N GLU A 95 3.40 -12.73 -3.37
CA GLU A 95 3.34 -11.41 -4.02
C GLU A 95 2.06 -10.64 -3.64
N LEU A 96 1.56 -10.85 -2.43
CA LEU A 96 0.26 -10.36 -1.98
C LEU A 96 0.45 -9.30 -0.89
N LEU A 97 -0.49 -8.34 -0.83
CA LEU A 97 -0.52 -7.38 0.27
C LEU A 97 -1.42 -7.93 1.36
N GLU A 98 -0.82 -8.32 2.48
CA GLU A 98 -1.56 -8.73 3.65
C GLU A 98 -1.92 -7.49 4.48
N THR A 99 -3.17 -7.42 4.94
CA THR A 99 -3.56 -6.42 5.94
C THR A 99 -2.98 -6.86 7.28
N GLY A 100 -1.87 -6.24 7.69
CA GLY A 100 -1.26 -6.40 9.00
C GLY A 100 -2.10 -5.73 10.08
N LEU A 101 -3.34 -6.19 10.28
CA LEU A 101 -4.07 -5.87 11.50
C LEU A 101 -3.33 -6.56 12.65
N PRO A 102 -2.96 -5.86 13.73
CA PRO A 102 -2.43 -6.53 14.90
C PRO A 102 -3.48 -7.56 15.37
N PRO A 103 -3.08 -8.79 15.71
CA PRO A 103 -3.98 -9.87 16.12
C PRO A 103 -4.81 -9.58 17.39
N SER A 104 -4.69 -8.38 17.97
CA SER A 104 -5.47 -7.91 19.11
C SER A 104 -6.83 -7.29 18.74
N ALA A 105 -7.12 -7.01 17.47
CA ALA A 105 -8.40 -6.40 17.07
C ALA A 105 -9.56 -7.40 16.87
N SER A 106 -9.32 -8.71 17.01
CA SER A 106 -10.35 -9.76 16.89
C SER A 106 -11.09 -10.08 18.21
N ASN A 107 -10.72 -9.44 19.33
CA ASN A 107 -11.31 -9.71 20.65
C ASN A 107 -11.84 -8.44 21.35
N LEU A 108 -12.63 -7.62 20.66
CA LEU A 108 -13.55 -6.70 21.35
C LEU A 108 -14.90 -7.42 21.51
N PRO A 109 -15.35 -7.70 22.75
CA PRO A 109 -16.69 -8.22 22.96
C PRO A 109 -17.71 -7.14 22.57
N THR A 110 -18.73 -7.58 21.83
CA THR A 110 -20.00 -6.88 21.52
C THR A 110 -20.55 -6.04 22.66
#